data_AF-W5TME1-F1
#
_entry.id   AF-W5TME1-F1
#
_cell.length_a   1.000
_cell.length_b   1.000
_cell.length_c   1.000
_cell.angle_alpha   90.00
_cell.angle_beta   90.00
_cell.angle_gamma   90.00
#
_symmetry.space_group_name_H-M   'P 1'
#
loop_
_entity.id
_entity.type
_entity.pdbx_description
1 polymer ?
#
loop_
_entity_poly.entity_id
_entity_poly.type
_entity_poly.pdbx_seq_one_letter_code
_entity_poly.pdbx_strand_id
1 'polypeptide(L)'
;MPQTRQPSSRHTGSGQMYETRYALPTAAVSAAAVLLLSACGSTDKPTEDASSAPPGQPQSTSVASATPPRPTLTAEKLQPPSQDNEYTRSSGKPKVSFDPCTWIPDGPISNLGFNPSTRERGSDIVAEYTFLTCDFNNEDVALQLDSGNIGLNDVKQKYLGRTQDLTINERPAIMTPSKTASNDCSIDIETEVGYFGITVIVNTHGGVKGLKPCDRIVDIATTLEPYIGKDN
;
A
#
# COMPACT_ATOMS: atom_id res chain seq x y z
N MET A 1 8.15 -47.85 44.29
CA MET A 1 6.80 -48.45 44.13
C MET A 1 5.83 -47.65 44.98
N PRO A 2 4.55 -47.44 44.61
CA PRO A 2 3.91 -47.45 43.29
C PRO A 2 3.20 -46.12 42.95
N GLN A 3 2.71 -46.05 41.72
CA GLN A 3 1.96 -44.97 41.09
C GLN A 3 0.56 -44.76 41.69
N THR A 4 -0.02 -43.58 41.48
CA THR A 4 -1.46 -43.49 41.25
C THR A 4 -1.76 -42.47 40.16
N ARG A 5 -2.18 -43.01 38.99
CA ARG A 5 -2.83 -42.28 37.90
C ARG A 5 -4.23 -41.89 38.35
N GLN A 6 -4.72 -40.73 37.91
CA GLN A 6 -6.16 -40.54 37.69
C GLN A 6 -6.44 -39.88 36.34
N PRO A 7 -7.62 -40.15 35.75
CA PRO A 7 -7.81 -40.13 34.31
C PRO A 7 -8.57 -38.90 33.76
N SER A 8 -8.30 -38.71 32.47
CA SER A 8 -9.11 -38.11 31.41
C SER A 8 -10.61 -37.93 31.69
N SER A 9 -11.12 -36.72 31.41
CA SER A 9 -12.50 -36.51 30.98
C SER A 9 -12.52 -35.66 29.72
N ARG A 10 -12.89 -36.30 28.61
CA ARG A 10 -13.27 -35.67 27.34
C ARG A 10 -14.63 -35.00 27.56
N HIS A 11 -14.71 -33.70 27.29
CA HIS A 11 -15.98 -33.02 27.07
C HIS A 11 -16.24 -32.97 25.56
N THR A 12 -17.02 -33.94 25.08
CA THR A 12 -17.77 -33.86 23.83
C THR A 12 -18.94 -32.92 24.02
N GLY A 13 -18.75 -31.65 23.63
CA GLY A 13 -19.82 -30.67 23.51
C GLY A 13 -20.37 -30.68 22.08
N SER A 14 -21.38 -31.52 21.85
CA SER A 14 -22.31 -31.41 20.74
C SER A 14 -23.30 -30.28 21.02
N GLY A 15 -23.39 -29.28 20.14
CA GLY A 15 -24.30 -28.15 20.38
C GLY A 15 -24.50 -27.26 19.16
N GLN A 16 -25.42 -27.68 18.30
CA GLN A 16 -26.32 -26.87 17.46
C GLN A 16 -25.70 -25.93 16.40
N MET A 17 -25.72 -26.42 15.16
CA MET A 17 -25.81 -25.57 13.98
C MET A 17 -27.14 -24.80 14.01
N TYR A 18 -27.07 -23.47 14.07
CA TYR A 18 -28.19 -22.60 13.79
C TYR A 18 -28.13 -22.22 12.31
N GLU A 19 -28.85 -22.96 11.46
CA GLU A 19 -29.18 -22.49 10.11
C GLU A 19 -30.12 -21.28 10.23
N THR A 20 -29.63 -20.08 9.95
CA THR A 20 -30.50 -18.92 9.72
C THR A 20 -30.71 -18.78 8.23
N ARG A 21 -31.86 -19.27 7.76
CA ARG A 21 -32.32 -19.14 6.38
C ARG A 21 -33.13 -17.86 6.19
N TYR A 22 -32.77 -17.13 5.12
CA TYR A 22 -33.58 -16.25 4.27
C TYR A 22 -34.33 -15.05 4.86
N ALA A 23 -34.01 -13.86 4.34
CA ALA A 23 -34.95 -13.08 3.50
C ALA A 23 -34.22 -11.90 2.82
N LEU A 24 -34.08 -11.95 1.50
CA LEU A 24 -33.80 -10.76 0.68
C LEU A 24 -35.13 -10.05 0.37
N PRO A 25 -35.27 -8.74 0.65
CA PRO A 25 -36.29 -7.94 0.01
C PRO A 25 -35.77 -7.38 -1.33
N THR A 26 -36.60 -7.59 -2.33
CA THR A 26 -36.55 -7.14 -3.72
C THR A 26 -36.57 -5.62 -3.89
N ALA A 27 -35.73 -5.17 -4.84
CA ALA A 27 -35.96 -4.15 -5.89
C ALA A 27 -36.74 -2.86 -5.58
N ALA A 28 -36.09 -1.72 -5.85
CA ALA A 28 -36.75 -0.55 -6.42
C ALA A 28 -35.82 0.10 -7.46
N VAL A 29 -36.14 -0.13 -8.74
CA VAL A 29 -35.58 0.58 -9.90
C VAL A 29 -36.30 1.93 -9.98
N SER A 30 -35.55 3.03 -10.04
CA SER A 30 -36.09 4.34 -10.40
C SER A 30 -35.30 4.89 -11.59
N ALA A 31 -35.92 4.79 -12.76
CA ALA A 31 -35.50 5.47 -13.97
C ALA A 31 -36.07 6.89 -13.96
N ALA A 32 -35.22 7.89 -14.23
CA ALA A 32 -35.66 9.23 -14.57
C ALA A 32 -34.96 9.67 -15.87
N ALA A 33 -35.79 10.04 -16.83
CA ALA A 33 -35.46 10.32 -18.21
C ALA A 33 -35.21 11.82 -18.46
N VAL A 34 -34.27 12.08 -19.38
CA VAL A 34 -34.26 13.08 -20.47
C VAL A 34 -34.56 14.54 -20.14
N LEU A 35 -33.64 15.44 -20.54
CA LEU A 35 -33.94 16.67 -21.30
C LEU A 35 -32.70 17.09 -22.12
N LEU A 36 -32.80 16.97 -23.45
CA LEU A 36 -31.99 17.69 -24.45
C LEU A 36 -32.66 19.04 -24.75
N LEU A 37 -31.88 20.01 -25.25
CA LEU A 37 -32.19 21.10 -26.23
C LEU A 37 -31.07 22.17 -26.12
N SER A 38 -30.26 22.43 -27.16
CA SER A 38 -30.36 23.55 -28.13
C SER A 38 -29.73 24.87 -27.62
N ALA A 39 -29.05 25.76 -28.36
CA ALA A 39 -28.77 25.97 -29.79
C ALA A 39 -27.76 27.15 -29.97
N CYS A 40 -27.30 27.32 -31.24
CA CYS A 40 -26.78 28.52 -31.94
C CYS A 40 -25.47 29.16 -31.43
N GLY A 41 -24.51 29.59 -32.27
CA GLY A 41 -24.51 30.21 -33.60
C GLY A 41 -23.53 31.40 -33.47
N SER A 42 -22.53 31.61 -34.33
CA SER A 42 -22.69 32.26 -35.63
C SER A 42 -21.49 32.01 -36.53
N THR A 43 -21.79 31.92 -37.82
CA THR A 43 -20.88 31.91 -38.96
C THR A 43 -20.79 33.33 -39.50
N ASP A 44 -19.60 33.87 -39.69
CA ASP A 44 -19.32 34.95 -40.65
C ASP A 44 -18.15 34.52 -41.55
N LYS A 45 -18.34 34.72 -42.85
CA LYS A 45 -17.42 34.50 -43.99
C LYS A 45 -17.53 35.79 -44.83
N PRO A 46 -16.74 36.02 -45.90
CA PRO A 46 -15.33 35.75 -46.18
C PRO A 46 -14.59 37.06 -46.57
N THR A 47 -13.27 37.03 -46.71
CA THR A 47 -12.61 37.85 -47.74
C THR A 47 -11.41 37.09 -48.29
N GLU A 48 -11.45 36.88 -49.60
CA GLU A 48 -10.40 36.29 -50.42
C GLU A 48 -9.30 37.33 -50.64
N ASP A 49 -8.04 36.91 -50.54
CA ASP A 49 -7.05 37.25 -51.57
C ASP A 49 -5.94 36.21 -51.60
N ALA A 50 -5.52 35.89 -52.82
CA ALA A 50 -4.67 34.77 -53.19
C ALA A 50 -3.16 35.04 -52.96
N SER A 51 -2.38 33.99 -52.65
CA SER A 51 -1.34 33.43 -53.55
C SER A 51 -0.28 32.59 -52.78
N SER A 52 -0.06 31.36 -53.29
CA SER A 52 1.24 30.61 -53.36
C SER A 52 1.87 29.90 -52.11
N ALA A 53 1.63 28.58 -52.00
CA ALA A 53 2.50 27.39 -51.70
C ALA A 53 3.64 27.38 -50.62
N PRO A 54 4.17 26.22 -50.15
CA PRO A 54 3.61 24.93 -49.67
C PRO A 54 4.03 24.65 -48.17
N PRO A 55 3.75 23.47 -47.53
CA PRO A 55 3.60 23.38 -46.07
C PRO A 55 4.93 23.16 -45.32
N GLY A 56 5.27 24.09 -44.44
CA GLY A 56 6.19 23.88 -43.33
C GLY A 56 5.41 23.59 -42.07
N GLN A 57 5.15 22.31 -41.77
CA GLN A 57 4.67 21.91 -40.45
C GLN A 57 5.71 22.34 -39.41
N PRO A 58 5.36 23.11 -38.36
CA PRO A 58 6.10 22.98 -37.12
C PRO A 58 5.80 21.58 -36.60
N GLN A 59 6.77 20.68 -36.76
CA GLN A 59 6.82 19.45 -36.00
C GLN A 59 6.79 19.84 -34.52
N SER A 60 5.62 19.74 -33.91
CA SER A 60 5.51 19.59 -32.47
C SER A 60 6.25 18.30 -32.12
N THR A 61 7.53 18.44 -31.81
CA THR A 61 8.29 17.42 -31.11
C THR A 61 7.60 17.25 -29.77
N SER A 62 6.70 16.26 -29.72
CA SER A 62 6.19 15.70 -28.48
C SER A 62 7.39 15.15 -27.72
N VAL A 63 8.02 16.00 -26.92
CA VAL A 63 8.96 15.57 -25.90
C VAL A 63 8.11 14.77 -24.92
N ALA A 64 8.18 13.45 -25.05
CA ALA A 64 7.67 12.55 -24.02
C ALA A 64 8.24 13.06 -22.70
N SER A 65 7.36 13.48 -21.80
CA SER A 65 7.75 13.86 -20.45
C SER A 65 8.29 12.60 -19.79
N ALA A 66 9.60 12.41 -19.89
CA ALA A 66 10.28 11.37 -19.14
C ALA A 66 10.12 11.75 -17.67
N THR A 67 9.34 10.96 -16.93
CA THR A 67 9.31 11.01 -15.47
C THR A 67 10.76 11.03 -15.00
N PRO A 68 11.19 12.01 -14.19
CA PRO A 68 12.57 12.06 -13.71
C PRO A 68 12.90 10.72 -13.04
N PRO A 69 14.09 10.13 -13.30
CA PRO A 69 14.48 8.89 -12.66
C PRO A 69 14.42 9.10 -11.15
N ARG A 70 13.61 8.29 -10.46
CA ARG A 70 13.58 8.30 -8.99
C ARG A 70 14.99 7.89 -8.53
N PRO A 71 15.64 8.68 -7.65
CA PRO A 71 16.96 8.32 -7.16
C PRO A 71 16.90 6.94 -6.49
N THR A 72 17.52 5.94 -7.11
CA THR A 72 17.64 4.60 -6.51
C THR A 72 18.94 4.53 -5.72
N LEU A 73 18.85 4.12 -4.45
CA LEU A 73 20.02 3.85 -3.62
C LEU A 73 20.69 2.57 -4.10
N THR A 74 22.00 2.63 -4.32
CA THR A 74 22.76 1.56 -5.00
C THR A 74 23.65 0.72 -4.09
N ALA A 75 23.62 0.97 -2.77
CA ALA A 75 24.39 0.17 -1.83
C ALA A 75 23.94 -1.30 -1.90
N GLU A 76 24.90 -2.21 -2.07
CA GLU A 76 24.64 -3.64 -2.33
C GLU A 76 23.78 -4.28 -1.23
N LYS A 77 24.10 -3.99 0.04
CA LYS A 77 23.34 -4.49 1.21
C LYS A 77 21.87 -4.04 1.26
N LEU A 78 21.49 -3.03 0.47
CA LEU A 78 20.12 -2.53 0.39
C LEU A 78 19.39 -3.08 -0.82
N GLN A 79 20.05 -3.77 -1.74
CA GLN A 79 19.38 -4.27 -2.95
C GLN A 79 18.40 -5.39 -2.60
N PRO A 80 17.22 -5.46 -3.24
CA PRO A 80 16.28 -6.54 -3.01
C PRO A 80 16.81 -7.84 -3.62
N PRO A 81 16.45 -9.00 -3.05
CA PRO A 81 16.71 -10.31 -3.65
C PRO A 81 15.95 -10.47 -4.98
N SER A 82 16.40 -11.43 -5.80
CA SER A 82 15.70 -11.78 -7.03
C SER A 82 14.33 -12.40 -6.72
N GLN A 83 13.29 -11.90 -7.40
CA GLN A 83 11.93 -12.44 -7.36
C GLN A 83 11.70 -13.58 -8.37
N ASP A 84 12.75 -14.10 -9.01
CA ASP A 84 12.66 -15.15 -10.03
C ASP A 84 13.03 -16.54 -9.48
N ASN A 85 12.12 -17.16 -8.73
CA ASN A 85 12.31 -18.50 -8.16
C ASN A 85 11.09 -19.42 -8.41
N GLU A 86 11.17 -20.68 -7.93
CA GLU A 86 10.11 -21.67 -8.15
C GLU A 86 8.78 -21.31 -7.45
N TYR A 87 8.84 -20.67 -6.28
CA TYR A 87 7.68 -20.27 -5.49
C TYR A 87 6.95 -19.09 -6.14
N THR A 88 7.69 -18.05 -6.55
CA THR A 88 7.10 -16.87 -7.19
C THR A 88 6.47 -17.22 -8.54
N ARG A 89 7.11 -18.09 -9.34
CA ARG A 89 6.56 -18.55 -10.63
C ARG A 89 5.29 -19.38 -10.48
N SER A 90 5.18 -20.20 -9.44
CA SER A 90 4.01 -21.07 -9.22
C SER A 90 2.84 -20.35 -8.57
N SER A 91 3.09 -19.25 -7.85
CA SER A 91 2.05 -18.46 -7.16
C SER A 91 1.07 -17.74 -8.09
N GLY A 92 1.51 -17.40 -9.31
CA GLY A 92 0.76 -16.55 -10.24
C GLY A 92 0.63 -15.08 -9.80
N LYS A 93 1.27 -14.67 -8.71
CA LYS A 93 1.23 -13.28 -8.24
C LYS A 93 2.20 -12.40 -9.02
N PRO A 94 1.83 -11.13 -9.29
CA PRO A 94 2.75 -10.17 -9.88
C PRO A 94 3.96 -9.93 -8.97
N LYS A 95 5.08 -9.55 -9.60
CA LYS A 95 6.29 -9.12 -8.88
C LYS A 95 6.03 -7.80 -8.19
N VAL A 96 6.61 -7.62 -7.02
CA VAL A 96 6.65 -6.34 -6.31
C VAL A 96 7.55 -5.39 -7.10
N SER A 97 6.98 -4.27 -7.55
CA SER A 97 7.64 -3.26 -8.39
C SER A 97 8.18 -2.06 -7.62
N PHE A 98 7.71 -1.84 -6.40
CA PHE A 98 8.18 -0.81 -5.48
C PHE A 98 9.06 -1.42 -4.37
N ASP A 99 10.28 -0.93 -4.20
CA ASP A 99 11.16 -1.35 -3.10
C ASP A 99 11.48 -0.17 -2.15
N PRO A 100 10.92 -0.15 -0.92
CA PRO A 100 11.06 0.98 -0.01
C PRO A 100 12.50 1.24 0.44
N CYS A 101 13.39 0.22 0.39
CA CYS A 101 14.77 0.39 0.83
C CYS A 101 15.63 1.14 -0.18
N THR A 102 15.33 0.98 -1.47
CA THR A 102 16.13 1.60 -2.54
C THR A 102 15.44 2.81 -3.16
N TRP A 103 14.12 2.95 -3.03
CA TRP A 103 13.36 4.02 -3.70
C TRP A 103 13.04 5.23 -2.81
N ILE A 104 13.04 5.07 -1.49
CA ILE A 104 12.78 6.17 -0.56
C ILE A 104 14.11 6.87 -0.22
N PRO A 105 14.30 8.14 -0.59
CA PRO A 105 15.53 8.88 -0.31
C PRO A 105 15.66 9.24 1.18
N ASP A 106 16.87 9.64 1.58
CA ASP A 106 17.19 9.97 2.98
C ASP A 106 16.48 11.22 3.50
N GLY A 107 16.15 12.17 2.63
CA GLY A 107 15.46 13.42 2.96
C GLY A 107 14.14 13.23 3.72
N PRO A 108 13.12 12.54 3.15
CA PRO A 108 11.85 12.31 3.83
C PRO A 108 12.02 11.51 5.14
N ILE A 109 12.93 10.53 5.18
CA ILE A 109 13.25 9.77 6.39
C ILE A 109 13.78 10.69 7.50
N SER A 110 14.71 11.59 7.15
CA SER A 110 15.27 12.57 8.08
C SER A 110 14.21 13.57 8.56
N ASN A 111 13.35 14.04 7.66
CA ASN A 111 12.25 14.96 7.99
C ASN A 111 11.24 14.35 8.99
N LEU A 112 11.09 13.03 8.96
CA LEU A 112 10.26 12.29 9.91
C LEU A 112 10.93 12.05 11.27
N GLY A 113 12.21 12.40 11.41
CA GLY A 113 13.01 12.25 12.62
C GLY A 113 13.71 10.89 12.75
N PHE A 114 13.77 10.10 11.68
CA PHE A 114 14.56 8.88 11.64
C PHE A 114 15.97 9.17 11.12
N ASN A 115 16.94 8.32 11.48
CA ASN A 115 18.31 8.46 10.99
C ASN A 115 18.51 7.56 9.76
N PRO A 116 18.73 8.11 8.55
CA PRO A 116 18.96 7.29 7.35
C PRO A 116 20.20 6.38 7.44
N SER A 117 21.16 6.70 8.31
CA SER A 117 22.34 5.85 8.51
C SER A 117 22.01 4.51 9.18
N THR A 118 20.83 4.39 9.80
CA THR A 118 20.33 3.13 10.40
C THR A 118 19.48 2.33 9.41
N ARG A 119 19.37 2.77 8.15
CA ARG A 119 18.69 2.02 7.09
C ARG A 119 19.31 0.63 6.96
N GLU A 120 18.44 -0.37 7.04
CA GLU A 120 18.80 -1.77 6.85
C GLU A 120 17.76 -2.47 5.96
N ARG A 121 18.24 -3.43 5.17
CA ARG A 121 17.36 -4.37 4.48
C ARG A 121 16.82 -5.35 5.50
N GLY A 122 15.50 -5.37 5.66
CA GLY A 122 14.84 -6.28 6.58
C GLY A 122 14.83 -7.73 6.07
N SER A 123 14.07 -8.59 6.75
CA SER A 123 13.90 -9.99 6.35
C SER A 123 12.89 -10.10 5.22
N ASP A 124 13.38 -9.98 3.99
CA ASP A 124 12.57 -10.16 2.79
C ASP A 124 12.02 -11.58 2.68
N ILE A 125 10.78 -11.68 2.21
CA ILE A 125 10.15 -12.95 1.84
C ILE A 125 9.98 -12.93 0.33
N VAL A 126 10.46 -13.98 -0.35
CA VAL A 126 10.30 -14.14 -1.79
C VAL A 126 9.84 -15.57 -2.06
N ALA A 127 8.57 -15.84 -1.77
CA ALA A 127 7.95 -17.16 -1.85
C ALA A 127 6.61 -17.08 -2.61
N GLU A 128 5.56 -17.75 -2.12
CA GLU A 128 4.20 -17.64 -2.68
C GLU A 128 3.65 -16.21 -2.56
N TYR A 129 4.15 -15.45 -1.59
CA TYR A 129 4.02 -14.01 -1.47
C TYR A 129 5.40 -13.39 -1.47
N THR A 130 5.50 -12.15 -1.96
CA THR A 130 6.72 -11.36 -1.86
C THR A 130 6.50 -10.19 -0.91
N PHE A 131 7.46 -9.95 -0.03
CA PHE A 131 7.56 -8.79 0.83
C PHE A 131 8.99 -8.28 0.82
N LEU A 132 9.18 -7.03 0.39
CA LEU A 132 10.46 -6.33 0.44
C LEU A 132 10.43 -5.34 1.60
N THR A 133 11.38 -5.47 2.54
CA THR A 133 11.34 -4.80 3.85
C THR A 133 12.53 -3.86 4.02
N CYS A 134 12.29 -2.69 4.57
CA CYS A 134 13.31 -1.69 4.90
C CYS A 134 13.09 -1.19 6.32
N ASP A 135 14.13 -1.25 7.14
CA ASP A 135 14.06 -0.88 8.54
C ASP A 135 14.88 0.38 8.81
N PHE A 136 14.34 1.24 9.67
CA PHE A 136 15.06 2.36 10.29
C PHE A 136 14.84 2.30 11.79
N ASN A 137 15.93 2.22 12.53
CA ASN A 137 15.88 1.99 13.97
C ASN A 137 16.48 3.16 14.74
N ASN A 138 15.87 3.47 15.88
CA ASN A 138 16.48 4.23 16.97
C ASN A 138 16.10 3.62 18.33
N GLU A 139 16.57 4.20 19.43
CA GLU A 139 16.33 3.66 20.78
C GLU A 139 14.84 3.64 21.17
N ASP A 140 14.04 4.57 20.64
CA ASP A 140 12.64 4.76 21.02
C ASP A 140 11.68 3.98 20.13
N VAL A 141 11.97 3.91 18.83
CA VAL A 141 11.05 3.44 17.79
C VAL A 141 11.82 2.73 16.67
N ALA A 142 11.22 1.67 16.13
CA ALA A 142 11.55 1.11 14.83
C ALA A 142 10.48 1.51 13.80
N LEU A 143 10.93 1.98 12.64
CA LEU A 143 10.10 2.17 11.45
C LEU A 143 10.43 1.03 10.48
N GLN A 144 9.45 0.16 10.27
CA GLN A 144 9.51 -0.88 9.27
C GLN A 144 8.64 -0.47 8.08
N LEU A 145 9.22 -0.50 6.90
CA LEU A 145 8.58 -0.22 5.63
C LEU A 145 8.55 -1.52 4.82
N ASP A 146 7.37 -1.96 4.39
CA ASP A 146 7.23 -3.18 3.61
C ASP A 146 6.48 -2.94 2.29
N SER A 147 6.87 -3.63 1.23
CA SER A 147 6.13 -3.61 -0.04
C SER A 147 5.81 -5.04 -0.42
N GLY A 148 4.52 -5.32 -0.63
CA GLY A 148 4.04 -6.68 -0.81
C GLY A 148 3.06 -6.82 -1.97
N ASN A 149 2.93 -8.05 -2.47
CA ASN A 149 1.97 -8.40 -3.52
C ASN A 149 0.66 -9.03 -2.97
N ILE A 150 0.21 -8.49 -1.83
CA ILE A 150 -1.06 -8.83 -1.18
C ILE A 150 -1.99 -7.64 -1.29
N GLY A 151 -3.26 -7.85 -1.65
CA GLY A 151 -4.22 -6.76 -1.76
C GLY A 151 -4.74 -6.30 -0.39
N LEU A 152 -5.24 -5.06 -0.32
CA LEU A 152 -5.85 -4.52 0.90
C LEU A 152 -7.03 -5.38 1.40
N ASN A 153 -7.80 -6.00 0.51
CA ASN A 153 -8.90 -6.87 0.92
C ASN A 153 -8.41 -8.12 1.68
N ASP A 154 -7.28 -8.70 1.27
CA ASP A 154 -6.67 -9.83 1.99
C ASP A 154 -6.20 -9.41 3.38
N VAL A 155 -5.68 -8.17 3.53
CA VAL A 155 -5.34 -7.59 4.83
C VAL A 155 -6.60 -7.46 5.70
N LYS A 156 -7.71 -6.93 5.17
CA LYS A 156 -8.99 -6.85 5.89
C LYS A 156 -9.48 -8.22 6.35
N GLN A 157 -9.39 -9.23 5.48
CA GLN A 157 -9.79 -10.60 5.81
C GLN A 157 -8.89 -11.24 6.87
N LYS A 158 -7.57 -10.98 6.81
CA LYS A 158 -6.64 -11.49 7.82
C LYS A 158 -6.86 -10.88 9.20
N TYR A 159 -7.28 -9.61 9.25
CA TYR A 159 -7.42 -8.83 10.49
C TYR A 159 -8.86 -8.37 10.76
N LEU A 160 -9.84 -9.20 10.39
CA LEU A 160 -11.27 -8.87 10.51
C LEU A 160 -11.63 -8.26 11.87
N GLY A 161 -12.33 -7.12 11.81
CA GLY A 161 -12.76 -6.38 13.00
C GLY A 161 -11.68 -5.53 13.68
N ARG A 162 -10.44 -5.52 13.17
CA ARG A 162 -9.33 -4.71 13.70
C ARG A 162 -8.75 -3.69 12.72
N THR A 163 -9.28 -3.65 11.51
CA THR A 163 -8.86 -2.72 10.45
C THR A 163 -9.75 -1.49 10.40
N GLN A 164 -9.15 -0.33 10.16
CA GLN A 164 -9.85 0.91 9.87
C GLN A 164 -9.52 1.38 8.46
N ASP A 165 -10.53 1.64 7.64
CA ASP A 165 -10.36 2.21 6.31
C ASP A 165 -10.00 3.70 6.40
N LEU A 166 -9.08 4.14 5.56
CA LEU A 166 -8.68 5.54 5.41
C LEU A 166 -8.15 5.83 4.00
N THR A 167 -7.69 7.05 3.80
CA THR A 167 -7.09 7.50 2.55
C THR A 167 -5.83 8.30 2.87
N ILE A 168 -4.73 7.99 2.19
CA ILE A 168 -3.45 8.72 2.29
C ILE A 168 -3.16 9.33 0.93
N ASN A 169 -3.11 10.66 0.83
CA ASN A 169 -2.90 11.36 -0.45
C ASN A 169 -3.79 10.82 -1.60
N GLU A 170 -5.09 10.67 -1.34
CA GLU A 170 -6.08 10.13 -2.30
C GLU A 170 -5.96 8.63 -2.61
N ARG A 171 -4.94 7.95 -2.08
CA ARG A 171 -4.74 6.51 -2.22
C ARG A 171 -5.45 5.72 -1.12
N PRO A 172 -6.22 4.67 -1.46
CA PRO A 172 -6.86 3.81 -0.46
C PRO A 172 -5.83 3.21 0.50
N ALA A 173 -6.17 3.16 1.78
CA ALA A 173 -5.30 2.60 2.80
C ALA A 173 -6.10 1.97 3.95
N ILE A 174 -5.43 1.11 4.73
CA ILE A 174 -5.98 0.48 5.93
C ILE A 174 -5.02 0.70 7.09
N MET A 175 -5.53 1.13 8.23
CA MET A 175 -4.80 1.14 9.48
C MET A 175 -5.13 -0.12 10.29
N THR A 176 -4.10 -0.78 10.82
CA THR A 176 -4.21 -1.96 11.68
C THR A 176 -3.37 -1.75 12.94
N PRO A 177 -3.98 -1.43 14.09
CA PRO A 177 -3.29 -1.44 15.37
C PRO A 177 -2.86 -2.86 15.76
N SER A 178 -1.69 -2.99 16.38
CA SER A 178 -1.18 -4.28 16.86
C SER A 178 -1.21 -5.38 15.78
N LYS A 179 -0.64 -5.07 14.61
CA LYS A 179 -0.58 -5.94 13.42
C LYS A 179 0.40 -7.10 13.60
N THR A 180 1.58 -6.82 14.15
CA THR A 180 2.67 -7.79 14.35
C THR A 180 3.02 -7.99 15.82
N ALA A 181 2.91 -6.94 16.63
CA ALA A 181 3.19 -6.94 18.07
C ALA A 181 2.19 -6.04 18.83
N SER A 182 2.09 -6.19 20.16
CA SER A 182 1.17 -5.38 20.97
C SER A 182 1.50 -3.88 20.99
N ASN A 183 2.72 -3.51 20.66
CA ASN A 183 3.30 -2.17 20.72
C ASN A 183 3.54 -1.56 19.33
N ASP A 184 2.79 -2.01 18.31
CA ASP A 184 2.87 -1.47 16.96
C ASP A 184 1.55 -0.89 16.44
N CYS A 185 1.68 -0.21 15.31
CA CYS A 185 0.58 0.26 14.48
C CYS A 185 1.07 0.21 13.04
N SER A 186 0.20 -0.19 12.12
CA SER A 186 0.53 -0.28 10.70
C SER A 186 -0.47 0.48 9.85
N ILE A 187 -0.01 1.12 8.77
CA ILE A 187 -0.83 1.56 7.64
C ILE A 187 -0.36 0.79 6.40
N ASP A 188 -1.29 0.14 5.72
CA ASP A 188 -1.09 -0.50 4.42
C ASP A 188 -1.76 0.36 3.35
N ILE A 189 -0.97 0.93 2.44
CA ILE A 189 -1.42 1.82 1.37
C ILE A 189 -1.47 1.03 0.05
N GLU A 190 -2.56 1.10 -0.70
CA GLU A 190 -2.75 0.32 -1.92
C GLU A 190 -1.68 0.61 -3.00
N THR A 191 -1.15 -0.45 -3.62
CA THR A 191 -0.33 -0.35 -4.83
C THR A 191 -0.93 -1.20 -5.95
N GLU A 192 -0.43 -1.05 -7.17
CA GLU A 192 -0.86 -1.75 -8.39
C GLU A 192 -0.92 -3.27 -8.18
N VAL A 193 0.03 -3.79 -7.41
CA VAL A 193 0.24 -5.24 -7.22
C VAL A 193 -0.06 -5.70 -5.80
N GLY A 194 -0.33 -4.79 -4.86
CA GLY A 194 -0.61 -5.12 -3.48
C GLY A 194 -0.66 -3.90 -2.57
N TYR A 195 0.32 -3.75 -1.67
CA TYR A 195 0.37 -2.62 -0.75
C TYR A 195 1.81 -2.17 -0.38
N PHE A 196 1.94 -0.90 0.01
CA PHE A 196 3.07 -0.32 0.72
C PHE A 196 2.70 -0.16 2.20
N GLY A 197 3.32 -0.96 3.06
CA GLY A 197 3.12 -0.99 4.49
C GLY A 197 4.12 -0.11 5.22
N ILE A 198 3.61 0.57 6.24
CA ILE A 198 4.36 1.41 7.15
C ILE A 198 3.98 0.95 8.55
N THR A 199 4.96 0.45 9.30
CA THR A 199 4.75 -0.02 10.66
C THR A 199 5.65 0.74 11.61
N VAL A 200 5.05 1.32 12.66
CA VAL A 200 5.74 1.97 13.76
C VAL A 200 5.69 1.04 14.96
N ILE A 201 6.86 0.61 15.44
CA ILE A 201 6.99 -0.26 16.62
C ILE A 201 7.66 0.58 17.72
N VAL A 202 6.97 0.75 18.86
CA VAL A 202 7.51 1.52 20.00
C VAL A 202 8.32 0.61 20.90
N ASN A 203 9.62 0.84 21.00
CA ASN A 203 10.50 0.07 21.89
C ASN A 203 10.23 0.40 23.37
N THR A 204 10.76 -0.41 24.29
CA THR A 204 10.59 -0.22 25.74
C THR A 204 10.93 1.20 26.20
N HIS A 205 12.04 1.76 25.69
CA HIS A 205 12.46 3.12 26.04
C HIS A 205 11.48 4.19 25.54
N GLY A 206 10.98 4.06 24.32
CA GLY A 206 9.92 4.92 23.78
C GLY A 206 8.61 4.80 24.56
N GLY A 207 8.25 3.59 24.99
CA GLY A 207 7.08 3.34 25.83
C GLY A 207 7.17 4.01 27.20
N VAL A 208 8.35 3.99 27.84
CA VAL A 208 8.61 4.72 29.10
C VAL A 208 8.48 6.23 28.93
N LYS A 209 8.81 6.76 27.75
CA LYS A 209 8.60 8.17 27.39
C LYS A 209 7.15 8.51 27.00
N GLY A 210 6.25 7.52 27.01
CA GLY A 210 4.83 7.71 26.69
C GLY A 210 4.51 7.75 25.20
N LEU A 211 5.43 7.34 24.32
CA LEU A 211 5.16 7.23 22.89
C LEU A 211 4.10 6.14 22.63
N LYS A 212 3.21 6.41 21.68
CA LYS A 212 2.22 5.43 21.20
C LYS A 212 2.42 5.18 19.72
N PRO A 213 2.26 3.93 19.25
CA PRO A 213 2.63 3.57 17.88
C PRO A 213 1.74 4.23 16.81
N CYS A 214 0.47 4.50 17.10
CA CYS A 214 -0.44 5.11 16.12
C CYS A 214 -0.40 6.65 16.10
N ASP A 215 0.28 7.33 17.03
CA ASP A 215 0.16 8.80 17.17
C ASP A 215 0.70 9.57 15.96
N ARG A 216 1.70 9.03 15.25
CA ARG A 216 2.38 9.69 14.12
C ARG A 216 2.24 8.97 12.78
N ILE A 217 1.53 7.84 12.74
CA ILE A 217 1.59 6.93 11.60
C ILE A 217 0.96 7.52 10.33
N VAL A 218 -0.09 8.32 10.47
CA VAL A 218 -0.73 9.02 9.33
C VAL A 218 0.21 10.08 8.74
N ASP A 219 0.95 10.82 9.57
CA ASP A 219 1.92 11.82 9.10
C ASP A 219 3.08 11.16 8.35
N ILE A 220 3.57 10.03 8.87
CA ILE A 220 4.59 9.20 8.21
C ILE A 220 4.06 8.71 6.86
N ALA A 221 2.85 8.16 6.82
CA ALA A 221 2.22 7.66 5.61
C ALA A 221 2.04 8.76 4.55
N THR A 222 1.51 9.91 4.96
CA THR A 222 1.32 11.07 4.08
C THR A 222 2.65 11.56 3.49
N THR A 223 3.73 11.49 4.27
CA THR A 223 5.07 11.89 3.82
C THR A 223 5.69 10.89 2.85
N LEU A 224 5.46 9.58 3.06
CA LEU A 224 6.12 8.52 2.30
C LEU A 224 5.35 8.04 1.07
N GLU A 225 4.02 8.16 1.06
CA GLU A 225 3.18 7.74 -0.07
C GLU A 225 3.63 8.28 -1.43
N PRO A 226 4.08 9.55 -1.59
CA PRO A 226 4.50 10.05 -2.90
C PRO A 226 5.70 9.28 -3.49
N TYR A 227 6.42 8.53 -2.65
CA TYR A 227 7.53 7.67 -3.05
C TYR A 227 7.10 6.28 -3.53
N ILE A 228 5.82 5.93 -3.52
CA ILE A 228 5.27 4.75 -4.22
C ILE A 228 5.39 4.96 -5.73
N GLY A 229 4.95 6.14 -6.21
CA GLY A 229 4.91 6.49 -7.64
C GLY A 229 3.47 6.51 -8.16
N LYS A 230 3.17 7.39 -9.11
CA LYS A 230 1.79 7.60 -9.59
C LYS A 230 1.22 6.43 -10.38
N ASP A 231 2.10 5.71 -11.08
CA ASP A 231 1.73 4.55 -11.90
C ASP A 231 1.82 3.24 -11.10
N ASN A 232 2.06 3.35 -9.79
CA ASN A 232 2.07 2.23 -8.86
C ASN A 232 0.95 2.38 -7.84
#